data_AF-V9GGP0-F1
#
_entry.id   AF-V9GGP0-F1
#
_cell.length_a   1.000
_cell.length_b   1.000
_cell.length_c   1.000
_cell.angle_alpha   90.00
_cell.angle_beta   90.00
_cell.angle_gamma   90.00
#
_symmetry.space_group_name_H-M   'P 1'
#
loop_
_entity.id
_entity.type
_entity.pdbx_description
1 polymer ?
#
loop_
_entity_poly.entity_id
_entity_poly.type
_entity_poly.pdbx_seq_one_letter_code
_entity_poly.pdbx_strand_id
1 'polypeptide(L)'
;MSIYFHEEQGLFHLQSDRSSYVIQLVRGVYPAHAYWGSKIRDEHVGGLLERRGRASFSPTPFRDDAAFSFDSLPQEYPGYGSGDFRQPAYQVQLANGTTVAEAEYVSHRIYSGKPKLAGLPAVYTEQDDEADTLELKLVDPISGLTIYLSYTVMKSFDAITRSVTLHNEGTENINLLRAMSISVDMKHSAYELLHLHGAWAKERHVHRRKLSPGMQGIESRRGSSSHNHNPFLALLSDGAGEETGEVYGFSLVYSGNFSAQVEVDQYDTTRVVMGINPFDFSWLLEPGQSFQTPEAVMVYSAEGLAGCQGVTTSCTGPV
;
A
#
# COMPACT_ATOMS: atom_id res chain seq x y z
N MET A 1 -6.51 9.11 20.41
CA MET A 1 -5.67 9.29 19.22
C MET A 1 -5.04 7.94 18.93
N SER A 2 -5.14 7.43 17.71
CA SER A 2 -4.69 6.10 17.28
C SER A 2 -3.35 6.14 16.54
N ILE A 3 -2.78 7.33 16.32
CA ILE A 3 -1.54 7.50 15.57
C ILE A 3 -0.51 8.22 16.44
N TYR A 4 0.66 7.62 16.56
CA TYR A 4 1.79 8.12 17.35
C TYR A 4 3.00 8.32 16.44
N PHE A 5 3.74 9.41 16.64
CA PHE A 5 5.01 9.66 15.98
C PHE A 5 6.13 9.73 17.02
N HIS A 6 7.09 8.83 16.91
CA HIS A 6 8.29 8.73 17.74
C HIS A 6 9.43 9.43 17.03
N GLU A 7 9.56 10.75 17.25
CA GLU A 7 10.47 11.63 16.51
C GLU A 7 11.94 11.17 16.55
N GLU A 8 12.43 10.76 17.72
CA GLU A 8 13.82 10.28 17.88
C GLU A 8 14.14 9.06 17.03
N GLN A 9 13.14 8.22 16.75
CA GLN A 9 13.29 6.97 15.99
C GLN A 9 12.84 7.12 14.53
N GLY A 10 12.19 8.24 14.18
CA GLY A 10 11.54 8.44 12.89
C GLY A 10 10.42 7.42 12.63
N LEU A 11 9.67 7.03 13.66
CA LEU A 11 8.73 5.91 13.59
C LEU A 11 7.28 6.39 13.75
N PHE A 12 6.41 5.98 12.83
CA PHE A 12 4.96 6.16 12.91
C PHE A 12 4.29 4.86 13.32
N HIS A 13 3.47 4.93 14.36
CA HIS A 13 2.72 3.79 14.87
C HIS A 13 1.22 4.08 14.80
N LEU A 14 0.54 3.37 13.92
CA LEU A 14 -0.90 3.43 13.70
C LEU A 14 -1.53 2.24 14.41
N GLN A 15 -2.49 2.49 15.29
CA GLN A 15 -3.12 1.47 16.14
C GLN A 15 -4.64 1.48 15.98
N SER A 16 -5.20 0.38 15.53
CA SER A 16 -6.62 0.10 15.73
C SER A 16 -6.84 -0.57 17.09
N ASP A 17 -8.04 -1.08 17.35
CA ASP A 17 -8.34 -1.80 18.58
C ASP A 17 -7.49 -3.07 18.73
N ARG A 18 -7.26 -3.78 17.63
CA ARG A 18 -6.62 -5.11 17.59
C ARG A 18 -5.39 -5.23 16.69
N SER A 19 -5.07 -4.21 15.90
CA SER A 19 -3.92 -4.23 14.98
C SER A 19 -2.98 -3.05 15.16
N SER A 20 -1.72 -3.25 14.77
CA SER A 20 -0.69 -2.23 14.65
C SER A 20 -0.16 -2.18 13.22
N TYR A 21 0.09 -0.98 12.71
CA TYR A 21 0.78 -0.71 11.45
C TYR A 21 1.91 0.26 11.72
N VAL A 22 3.13 -0.08 11.31
CA VAL A 22 4.34 0.63 11.70
C VAL A 22 5.15 1.00 10.47
N ILE A 23 5.47 2.29 10.37
CA ILE A 23 6.32 2.87 9.33
C ILE A 23 7.56 3.43 10.01
N GLN A 24 8.74 3.18 9.45
CA GLN A 24 9.98 3.76 9.96
C GLN A 24 10.73 4.51 8.85
N LEU A 25 11.14 5.74 9.13
CA LEU A 25 11.96 6.56 8.23
C LEU A 25 13.41 6.07 8.26
N VAL A 26 13.80 5.33 7.23
CA VAL A 26 15.20 4.93 7.04
C VAL A 26 15.99 6.11 6.52
N ARG A 27 17.13 6.39 7.17
CA ARG A 27 17.96 7.60 6.94
C ARG A 27 17.17 8.91 7.09
N GLY A 28 16.05 8.89 7.81
CA GLY A 28 15.20 10.05 8.02
C GLY A 28 14.33 10.46 6.81
N VAL A 29 14.47 9.80 5.65
CA VAL A 29 13.83 10.24 4.40
C VAL A 29 13.10 9.14 3.62
N TYR A 30 13.33 7.85 3.90
CA TYR A 30 12.69 6.76 3.16
C TYR A 30 11.68 6.00 4.05
N PRO A 31 10.36 6.15 3.81
CA PRO A 31 9.34 5.43 4.58
C PRO A 31 9.39 3.92 4.29
N ALA A 32 9.84 3.16 5.27
CA ALA A 32 9.91 1.72 5.22
C ALA A 32 8.76 1.07 6.02
N HIS A 33 8.17 0.03 5.43
CA HIS A 33 7.18 -0.80 6.08
C HIS A 33 7.85 -1.70 7.13
N ALA A 34 7.62 -1.41 8.41
CA ALA A 34 8.27 -2.14 9.51
C ALA A 34 7.41 -3.30 10.03
N TYR A 35 6.09 -3.12 10.08
CA TYR A 35 5.16 -4.11 10.61
C TYR A 35 3.71 -3.82 10.23
N TRP A 36 2.94 -4.89 10.00
CA TRP A 36 1.49 -4.88 10.07
C TRP A 36 0.99 -6.21 10.63
N GLY A 37 0.12 -6.17 11.63
CA GLY A 37 -0.42 -7.38 12.25
C GLY A 37 -1.04 -7.09 13.62
N SER A 38 -1.01 -8.08 14.51
CA SER A 38 -1.51 -8.00 15.89
C SER A 38 -0.98 -6.77 16.62
N LYS A 39 -1.85 -6.16 17.42
CA LYS A 39 -1.52 -4.94 18.17
C LYS A 39 -0.27 -5.12 19.04
N ILE A 40 0.68 -4.22 18.84
CA ILE A 40 1.90 -4.10 19.63
C ILE A 40 1.72 -2.92 20.59
N ARG A 41 2.17 -3.06 21.83
CA ARG A 41 2.21 -1.93 22.76
C ARG A 41 3.19 -0.89 22.24
N ASP A 42 2.82 0.38 22.34
CA ASP A 42 3.60 1.49 21.78
C ASP A 42 5.05 1.53 22.29
N GLU A 43 5.25 1.24 23.57
CA GLU A 43 6.56 1.09 24.25
C GLU A 43 7.49 0.01 23.64
N HIS A 44 6.98 -0.93 22.83
CA HIS A 44 7.73 -2.05 22.25
C HIS A 44 7.83 -1.99 20.72
N VAL A 45 7.51 -0.85 20.10
CA VAL A 45 7.47 -0.72 18.63
C VAL A 45 8.86 -0.58 17.98
N GLY A 46 9.89 -0.28 18.78
CA GLY A 46 11.26 -0.11 18.29
C GLY A 46 11.90 -1.40 17.77
N GLY A 47 12.72 -1.30 16.73
CA GLY A 47 13.53 -2.41 16.21
C GLY A 47 12.77 -3.44 15.37
N LEU A 48 11.52 -3.16 14.97
CA LEU A 48 10.73 -4.07 14.14
C LEU A 48 11.23 -4.17 12.69
N LEU A 49 11.91 -3.14 12.18
CA LEU A 49 12.49 -3.14 10.84
C LEU A 49 13.86 -3.84 10.85
N GLU A 50 13.92 -5.01 10.21
CA GLU A 50 15.18 -5.71 10.00
C GLU A 50 15.89 -5.17 8.75
N ARG A 51 17.11 -4.67 8.90
CA ARG A 51 17.97 -4.24 7.79
C ARG A 51 19.08 -5.26 7.60
N ARG A 52 19.18 -5.81 6.39
CA ARG A 52 20.21 -6.80 6.04
C ARG A 52 20.88 -6.41 4.73
N GLY A 53 22.22 -6.31 4.75
CA GLY A 53 22.99 -6.13 3.54
C GLY A 53 22.86 -7.34 2.62
N ARG A 54 22.70 -7.06 1.32
CA ARG A 54 22.64 -8.08 0.26
C ARG A 54 23.88 -7.92 -0.61
N ALA A 55 24.62 -9.01 -0.82
CA ALA A 55 25.95 -8.97 -1.44
C ALA A 55 25.95 -9.03 -2.98
N SER A 56 24.81 -9.34 -3.61
CA SER A 56 24.75 -9.59 -5.06
C SER A 56 23.61 -8.82 -5.72
N PHE A 57 23.94 -7.97 -6.69
CA PHE A 57 23.06 -7.31 -7.66
C PHE A 57 21.88 -6.46 -7.15
N SER A 58 21.68 -6.32 -5.85
CA SER A 58 20.84 -5.29 -5.24
C SER A 58 21.68 -4.01 -5.08
N PRO A 59 21.51 -2.98 -5.91
CA PRO A 59 22.37 -1.79 -5.89
C PRO A 59 22.16 -1.00 -4.61
N THR A 60 23.26 -0.46 -4.09
CA THR A 60 23.24 0.44 -2.94
C THR A 60 23.55 1.87 -3.41
N PRO A 61 22.59 2.82 -3.31
CA PRO A 61 22.84 4.22 -3.64
C PRO A 61 23.78 4.92 -2.64
N PHE A 62 23.93 4.38 -1.43
CA PHE A 62 24.70 4.99 -0.33
C PHE A 62 25.96 4.18 0.03
N ARG A 63 27.14 4.70 -0.33
CA ARG A 63 28.42 4.02 -0.08
C ARG A 63 28.72 3.74 1.40
N ASP A 64 28.14 4.54 2.29
CA ASP A 64 28.27 4.45 3.75
C ASP A 64 27.31 3.45 4.40
N ASP A 65 26.34 2.89 3.66
CA ASP A 65 25.32 2.00 4.19
C ASP A 65 25.06 0.81 3.26
N ALA A 66 25.94 -0.20 3.35
CA ALA A 66 25.83 -1.44 2.60
C ALA A 66 24.59 -2.28 2.95
N ALA A 67 23.86 -1.93 4.02
CA ALA A 67 22.58 -2.53 4.36
C ALA A 67 21.38 -1.81 3.71
N PHE A 68 21.62 -0.76 2.91
CA PHE A 68 20.60 -0.05 2.17
C PHE A 68 20.56 -0.52 0.71
N SER A 69 19.39 -0.97 0.26
CA SER A 69 19.07 -1.09 -1.16
C SER A 69 17.58 -1.00 -1.32
N PHE A 70 17.11 -0.18 -2.26
CA PHE A 70 15.68 -0.10 -2.58
C PHE A 70 15.12 -1.44 -3.07
N ASP A 71 15.96 -2.33 -3.61
CA ASP A 71 15.61 -3.69 -4.03
C ASP A 71 15.23 -4.63 -2.87
N SER A 72 15.62 -4.29 -1.63
CA SER A 72 15.40 -5.15 -0.46
C SER A 72 14.77 -4.44 0.73
N LEU A 73 14.74 -3.11 0.72
CA LEU A 73 14.05 -2.33 1.73
C LEU A 73 12.53 -2.56 1.58
N PRO A 74 11.80 -2.91 2.64
CA PRO A 74 10.35 -3.00 2.58
C PRO A 74 9.80 -1.57 2.52
N GLN A 75 9.27 -1.13 1.38
CA GLN A 75 8.91 0.27 1.12
C GLN A 75 7.39 0.49 1.20
N GLU A 76 6.99 1.66 1.69
CA GLU A 76 5.57 2.04 1.74
C GLU A 76 5.01 2.42 0.36
N TYR A 77 5.82 3.03 -0.52
CA TYR A 77 5.38 3.47 -1.84
C TYR A 77 6.55 3.55 -2.85
N PRO A 78 7.05 2.41 -3.32
CA PRO A 78 8.24 2.31 -4.17
C PRO A 78 8.04 2.90 -5.57
N GLY A 79 9.01 3.68 -6.04
CA GLY A 79 9.14 4.10 -7.44
C GLY A 79 9.90 3.07 -8.29
N TYR A 80 10.12 3.37 -9.59
CA TYR A 80 10.97 2.57 -10.47
C TYR A 80 12.16 3.38 -10.99
N GLY A 81 13.29 2.70 -11.24
CA GLY A 81 14.46 3.26 -11.94
C GLY A 81 15.60 3.72 -11.03
N SER A 82 15.42 3.71 -9.71
CA SER A 82 16.39 4.09 -8.68
C SER A 82 17.10 2.90 -8.01
N GLY A 83 16.80 1.67 -8.46
CA GLY A 83 17.44 0.44 -7.97
C GLY A 83 16.53 -0.53 -7.23
N ASP A 84 15.22 -0.26 -7.11
CA ASP A 84 14.22 -1.31 -6.83
C ASP A 84 13.82 -1.98 -8.16
N PHE A 85 13.99 -3.30 -8.25
CA PHE A 85 13.61 -4.07 -9.45
C PHE A 85 12.27 -4.79 -9.33
N ARG A 86 11.63 -4.71 -8.16
CA ARG A 86 10.28 -5.23 -7.90
C ARG A 86 9.23 -4.31 -8.54
N GLN A 87 7.96 -4.72 -8.49
CA GLN A 87 6.87 -3.89 -9.00
C GLN A 87 6.83 -2.54 -8.28
N PRO A 88 6.82 -1.43 -9.03
CA PRO A 88 6.66 -0.12 -8.44
C PRO A 88 5.19 0.16 -8.11
N ALA A 89 4.97 0.99 -7.11
CA ALA A 89 3.66 1.54 -6.76
C ALA A 89 3.33 2.78 -7.62
N TYR A 90 4.34 3.53 -8.04
CA TYR A 90 4.16 4.61 -8.99
C TYR A 90 5.26 4.61 -10.06
N GLN A 91 4.90 5.12 -11.23
CA GLN A 91 5.85 5.33 -12.32
C GLN A 91 5.42 6.59 -13.07
N VAL A 92 6.40 7.44 -13.37
CA VAL A 92 6.17 8.67 -14.13
C VAL A 92 7.10 8.70 -15.33
N GLN A 93 6.75 9.52 -16.32
CA GLN A 93 7.63 9.92 -17.41
C GLN A 93 7.73 11.45 -17.40
N LEU A 94 8.95 11.96 -17.29
CA LEU A 94 9.22 13.40 -17.32
C LEU A 94 9.32 13.89 -18.77
N ALA A 95 9.34 15.22 -18.96
CA ALA A 95 9.43 15.85 -20.28
C ALA A 95 10.65 15.41 -21.11
N ASN A 96 11.76 15.08 -20.46
CA ASN A 96 12.97 14.58 -21.12
C ASN A 96 12.94 13.07 -21.47
N GLY A 97 11.83 12.39 -21.17
CA GLY A 97 11.62 10.96 -21.44
C GLY A 97 12.14 10.00 -20.36
N THR A 98 12.85 10.47 -19.33
CA THR A 98 13.25 9.62 -18.20
C THR A 98 12.03 9.15 -17.41
N THR A 99 12.18 8.00 -16.77
CA THR A 99 11.18 7.43 -15.85
C THR A 99 11.67 7.26 -14.43
N VAL A 100 12.87 7.79 -14.14
CA VAL A 100 13.45 7.79 -12.80
C VAL A 100 12.88 8.98 -12.02
N ALA A 101 12.20 8.68 -10.91
CA ALA A 101 11.73 9.67 -9.94
C ALA A 101 11.73 9.00 -8.56
N GLU A 102 12.48 9.56 -7.61
CA GLU A 102 12.60 9.04 -6.25
C GLU A 102 12.13 10.11 -5.27
N ALA A 103 11.03 9.85 -4.57
CA ALA A 103 10.40 10.82 -3.70
C ALA A 103 10.86 10.62 -2.25
N GLU A 104 11.42 11.67 -1.65
CA GLU A 104 11.96 11.65 -0.30
C GLU A 104 10.98 12.28 0.68
N TYR A 105 10.84 11.69 1.87
CA TYR A 105 10.01 12.25 2.94
C TYR A 105 10.49 13.66 3.32
N VAL A 106 9.54 14.58 3.42
CA VAL A 106 9.77 15.99 3.80
C VAL A 106 9.08 16.33 5.12
N SER A 107 7.82 15.90 5.28
CA SER A 107 7.01 16.26 6.44
C SER A 107 5.81 15.32 6.59
N HIS A 108 5.11 15.42 7.71
CA HIS A 108 3.84 14.74 7.90
C HIS A 108 2.83 15.63 8.62
N ARG A 109 1.56 15.22 8.57
CA ARG A 109 0.49 15.73 9.43
C ARG A 109 -0.30 14.57 10.01
N ILE A 110 -0.71 14.71 11.28
CA ILE A 110 -1.62 13.79 11.97
C ILE A 110 -2.81 14.61 12.44
N TYR A 111 -4.02 14.17 12.13
CA TYR A 111 -5.25 14.87 12.49
C TYR A 111 -6.43 13.90 12.68
N SER A 112 -7.46 14.35 13.39
CA SER A 112 -8.70 13.59 13.60
C SER A 112 -9.55 13.59 12.33
N GLY A 113 -10.29 12.52 12.12
CA GLY A 113 -11.25 12.35 11.04
C GLY A 113 -10.65 11.65 9.83
N LYS A 114 -11.42 11.65 8.74
CA LYS A 114 -11.04 11.08 7.46
C LYS A 114 -11.33 12.06 6.32
N PRO A 115 -10.34 12.46 5.49
CA PRO A 115 -10.60 13.35 4.37
C PRO A 115 -11.44 12.66 3.29
N LYS A 116 -12.30 13.44 2.62
CA LYS A 116 -12.98 12.99 1.39
C LYS A 116 -11.99 12.92 0.24
N LEU A 117 -12.18 11.97 -0.67
CA LEU A 117 -11.41 11.88 -1.91
C LEU A 117 -12.13 12.63 -3.04
N ALA A 118 -11.47 13.63 -3.62
CA ALA A 118 -12.07 14.47 -4.64
C ALA A 118 -12.51 13.64 -5.86
N GLY A 119 -13.81 13.66 -6.17
CA GLY A 119 -14.38 12.98 -7.34
C GLY A 119 -14.42 11.45 -7.24
N LEU A 120 -14.14 10.87 -6.07
CA LEU A 120 -14.07 9.42 -5.88
C LEU A 120 -14.90 8.96 -4.67
N PRO A 121 -15.46 7.74 -4.71
CA PRO A 121 -16.03 7.11 -3.53
C PRO A 121 -14.94 6.82 -2.49
N ALA A 122 -15.31 6.91 -1.21
CA ALA A 122 -14.47 6.57 -0.08
C ALA A 122 -15.35 6.15 1.10
N VAL A 123 -14.82 5.29 1.97
CA VAL A 123 -15.31 5.08 3.32
C VAL A 123 -15.31 6.43 4.04
N TYR A 124 -16.27 6.66 4.91
CA TYR A 124 -16.43 7.91 5.64
C TYR A 124 -16.61 7.64 7.13
N THR A 125 -16.40 8.67 7.94
CA THR A 125 -16.79 8.68 9.35
C THR A 125 -18.03 9.54 9.52
N GLU A 126 -18.89 9.18 10.47
CA GLU A 126 -20.01 10.05 10.86
C GLU A 126 -19.53 11.16 11.81
N GLN A 127 -18.51 10.86 12.62
CA GLN A 127 -17.86 11.79 13.55
C GLN A 127 -16.33 11.75 13.38
N ASP A 128 -15.68 12.91 13.53
CA ASP A 128 -14.22 13.02 13.33
C ASP A 128 -13.40 12.19 14.33
N ASP A 129 -13.94 11.81 15.48
CA ASP A 129 -13.24 11.01 16.48
C ASP A 129 -13.22 9.51 16.18
N GLU A 130 -14.00 9.03 15.22
CA GLU A 130 -14.04 7.62 14.77
C GLU A 130 -12.76 7.19 14.05
N ALA A 131 -12.01 8.14 13.50
CA ALA A 131 -10.77 7.88 12.78
C ALA A 131 -9.72 8.94 13.08
N ASP A 132 -8.45 8.59 12.87
CA ASP A 132 -7.37 9.56 12.75
C ASP A 132 -6.62 9.29 11.44
N THR A 133 -6.15 10.35 10.78
CA THR A 133 -5.40 10.28 9.52
C THR A 133 -3.96 10.76 9.70
N LEU A 134 -3.02 9.98 9.17
CA LEU A 134 -1.64 10.36 8.91
C LEU A 134 -1.49 10.64 7.41
N GLU A 135 -0.89 11.77 7.07
CA GLU A 135 -0.39 12.03 5.72
C GLU A 135 1.12 12.28 5.74
N LEU A 136 1.85 11.51 4.95
CA LEU A 136 3.27 11.70 4.69
C LEU A 136 3.43 12.47 3.37
N LYS A 137 4.14 13.61 3.40
CA LYS A 137 4.55 14.35 2.19
C LYS A 137 5.93 13.88 1.75
N LEU A 138 5.99 13.32 0.55
CA LEU A 138 7.22 12.93 -0.13
C LEU A 138 7.42 13.82 -1.35
N VAL A 139 8.66 14.17 -1.68
CA VAL A 139 8.99 15.05 -2.81
C VAL A 139 10.18 14.49 -3.58
N ASP A 140 10.05 14.36 -4.90
CA ASP A 140 11.21 14.22 -5.78
C ASP A 140 11.77 15.62 -6.07
N PRO A 141 12.96 15.96 -5.56
CA PRO A 141 13.52 17.30 -5.70
C PRO A 141 13.92 17.65 -7.14
N ILE A 142 14.02 16.66 -8.05
CA ILE A 142 14.41 16.89 -9.44
C ILE A 142 13.19 17.27 -10.29
N SER A 143 12.13 16.48 -10.22
CA SER A 143 10.93 16.69 -11.04
C SER A 143 9.92 17.68 -10.43
N GLY A 144 9.99 17.90 -9.12
CA GLY A 144 8.94 18.64 -8.39
C GLY A 144 7.68 17.80 -8.16
N LEU A 145 7.71 16.48 -8.42
CA LEU A 145 6.63 15.58 -8.06
C LEU A 145 6.51 15.50 -6.55
N THR A 146 5.35 15.87 -6.02
CA THR A 146 5.00 15.70 -4.61
C THR A 146 3.98 14.57 -4.47
N ILE A 147 4.22 13.64 -3.55
CA ILE A 147 3.36 12.49 -3.27
C ILE A 147 2.89 12.60 -1.83
N TYR A 148 1.57 12.62 -1.63
CA TYR A 148 0.95 12.52 -0.31
C TYR A 148 0.45 11.10 -0.10
N LEU A 149 1.07 10.37 0.83
CA LEU A 149 0.60 9.05 1.27
C LEU A 149 -0.35 9.23 2.44
N SER A 150 -1.63 8.93 2.24
CA SER A 150 -2.66 9.03 3.29
C SER A 150 -2.94 7.66 3.91
N TYR A 151 -2.97 7.63 5.24
CA TYR A 151 -3.29 6.46 6.06
C TYR A 151 -4.34 6.87 7.07
N THR A 152 -5.52 6.26 7.04
CA THR A 152 -6.57 6.54 8.02
C THR A 152 -6.90 5.30 8.81
N VAL A 153 -6.80 5.40 10.14
CA VAL A 153 -7.11 4.31 11.06
C VAL A 153 -8.56 4.42 11.49
N MET A 154 -9.39 3.47 11.08
CA MET A 154 -10.80 3.36 11.50
C MET A 154 -10.83 2.62 12.84
N LYS A 155 -10.90 3.37 13.95
CA LYS A 155 -10.57 2.88 15.30
C LYS A 155 -11.37 1.61 15.67
N SER A 156 -12.69 1.70 15.54
CA SER A 156 -13.64 0.65 15.95
C SER A 156 -13.79 -0.51 14.96
N PHE A 157 -13.17 -0.41 13.78
CA PHE A 157 -13.35 -1.39 12.70
C PHE A 157 -12.11 -2.21 12.43
N ASP A 158 -10.96 -1.97 13.08
CA ASP A 158 -9.72 -2.68 12.76
C ASP A 158 -9.31 -2.60 11.28
N ALA A 159 -9.63 -1.47 10.65
CA ALA A 159 -9.31 -1.19 9.25
C ALA A 159 -8.39 0.01 9.12
N ILE A 160 -7.47 -0.08 8.16
CA ILE A 160 -6.64 1.04 7.71
C ILE A 160 -6.99 1.32 6.26
N THR A 161 -7.44 2.52 5.95
CA THR A 161 -7.62 2.93 4.55
C THR A 161 -6.39 3.68 4.07
N ARG A 162 -5.94 3.40 2.85
CA ARG A 162 -4.82 4.10 2.23
C ARG A 162 -5.18 4.61 0.84
N SER A 163 -4.68 5.79 0.52
CA SER A 163 -4.77 6.40 -0.82
C SER A 163 -3.60 7.35 -1.05
N VAL A 164 -3.37 7.71 -2.30
CA VAL A 164 -2.26 8.59 -2.69
C VAL A 164 -2.76 9.77 -3.50
N THR A 165 -2.20 10.94 -3.22
CA THR A 165 -2.38 12.13 -4.06
C THR A 165 -1.03 12.53 -4.65
N LEU A 166 -0.94 12.60 -5.98
CA LEU A 166 0.26 13.02 -6.69
C LEU A 166 0.04 14.44 -7.21
N HIS A 167 0.95 15.36 -6.88
CA HIS A 167 0.92 16.76 -7.28
C HIS A 167 2.16 17.09 -8.10
N ASN A 168 1.97 17.84 -9.18
CA ASN A 168 3.09 18.45 -9.91
C ASN A 168 3.35 19.84 -9.34
N GLU A 169 4.31 19.95 -8.42
CA GLU A 169 4.80 21.24 -7.89
C GLU A 169 5.99 21.77 -8.73
N GLY A 170 6.33 21.09 -9.84
CA GLY A 170 7.38 21.48 -10.79
C GLY A 170 6.90 22.43 -11.89
N THR A 171 7.75 22.63 -12.91
CA THR A 171 7.50 23.56 -14.02
C THR A 171 7.22 22.87 -15.37
N GLU A 172 7.46 21.57 -15.46
CA GLU A 172 7.26 20.78 -16.68
C GLU A 172 6.15 19.75 -16.48
N ASN A 173 5.58 19.27 -17.58
CA ASN A 173 4.57 18.21 -17.54
C ASN A 173 5.16 16.89 -17.04
N ILE A 174 4.39 16.19 -16.20
CA ILE A 174 4.70 14.84 -15.74
C ILE A 174 3.59 13.92 -16.23
N ASN A 175 3.95 12.84 -16.92
CA ASN A 175 2.98 11.83 -17.33
C ASN A 175 3.00 10.66 -16.32
N LEU A 176 1.90 10.43 -15.61
CA LEU A 176 1.76 9.30 -14.71
C LEU A 176 1.48 8.04 -15.54
N LEU A 177 2.40 7.07 -15.49
CA LEU A 177 2.28 5.77 -16.14
C LEU A 177 1.70 4.71 -15.18
N ARG A 178 1.82 4.94 -13.88
CA ARG A 178 1.27 4.10 -12.82
C ARG A 178 1.04 4.93 -11.56
N ALA A 179 -0.12 4.72 -10.92
CA ALA A 179 -0.46 5.31 -9.62
C ALA A 179 -1.30 4.30 -8.82
N MET A 180 -0.64 3.42 -8.08
CA MET A 180 -1.30 2.44 -7.22
C MET A 180 -1.83 3.12 -5.95
N SER A 181 -2.90 2.59 -5.37
CA SER A 181 -3.46 3.13 -4.11
C SER A 181 -2.64 2.69 -2.90
N ILE A 182 -2.03 1.51 -2.97
CA ILE A 182 -1.20 0.93 -1.90
C ILE A 182 -0.02 0.13 -2.44
N SER A 183 1.01 0.03 -1.59
CA SER A 183 2.07 -0.98 -1.63
C SER A 183 2.38 -1.44 -0.21
N VAL A 184 2.48 -2.75 0.03
CA VAL A 184 2.82 -3.31 1.34
C VAL A 184 3.82 -4.45 1.15
N ASP A 185 4.98 -4.33 1.80
CA ASP A 185 6.05 -5.33 1.76
C ASP A 185 6.01 -6.21 3.01
N MET A 186 5.58 -7.45 2.86
CA MET A 186 5.53 -8.47 3.91
C MET A 186 6.87 -9.17 4.07
N LYS A 187 7.22 -9.55 5.31
CA LYS A 187 8.54 -10.10 5.67
C LYS A 187 8.85 -11.51 5.14
N HIS A 188 7.86 -12.23 4.62
CA HIS A 188 8.02 -13.58 4.08
C HIS A 188 7.02 -13.88 2.96
N SER A 189 7.09 -15.06 2.35
CA SER A 189 6.24 -15.52 1.24
C SER A 189 5.35 -16.72 1.55
N ALA A 190 5.41 -17.24 2.78
CA ALA A 190 4.60 -18.34 3.27
C ALA A 190 3.12 -17.96 3.49
N TYR A 191 2.44 -17.61 2.39
CA TYR A 191 1.03 -17.26 2.36
C TYR A 191 0.28 -18.05 1.28
N GLU A 192 -1.02 -18.21 1.49
CA GLU A 192 -1.97 -18.47 0.41
C GLU A 192 -2.60 -17.16 -0.06
N LEU A 193 -2.62 -16.94 -1.37
CA LEU A 193 -3.40 -15.91 -2.01
C LEU A 193 -4.83 -16.39 -2.17
N LEU A 194 -5.76 -15.68 -1.54
CA LEU A 194 -7.19 -15.80 -1.77
C LEU A 194 -7.67 -14.65 -2.65
N HIS A 195 -8.44 -14.96 -3.68
CA HIS A 195 -9.15 -13.95 -4.46
C HIS A 195 -10.51 -14.47 -4.91
N LEU A 196 -11.37 -13.56 -5.39
CA LEU A 196 -12.72 -13.88 -5.85
C LEU A 196 -12.76 -13.84 -7.37
N HIS A 197 -12.98 -15.00 -7.99
CA HIS A 197 -13.04 -15.15 -9.44
C HIS A 197 -14.39 -15.70 -9.87
N GLY A 198 -14.81 -15.39 -11.09
CA GLY A 198 -16.06 -15.89 -11.62
C GLY A 198 -16.29 -15.57 -13.08
N ALA A 199 -17.55 -15.63 -13.46
CA ALA A 199 -18.08 -15.17 -14.72
C ALA A 199 -19.48 -14.60 -14.50
N TRP A 200 -20.08 -14.05 -15.54
CA TRP A 200 -21.49 -13.67 -15.49
C TRP A 200 -22.36 -14.86 -15.04
N ALA A 201 -23.25 -14.60 -14.07
CA ALA A 201 -24.13 -15.57 -13.42
C ALA A 201 -23.41 -16.65 -12.57
N LYS A 202 -22.10 -16.48 -12.31
CA LYS A 202 -21.25 -17.34 -11.47
C LYS A 202 -20.14 -16.52 -10.81
N GLU A 203 -20.51 -15.41 -10.19
CA GLU A 203 -19.58 -14.43 -9.65
C GLU A 203 -18.95 -14.88 -8.31
N ARG A 204 -17.74 -14.38 -8.05
CA ARG A 204 -17.10 -14.37 -6.71
C ARG A 204 -16.96 -15.73 -6.03
N HIS A 205 -16.61 -16.76 -6.78
CA HIS A 205 -16.13 -18.00 -6.18
C HIS A 205 -14.79 -17.76 -5.50
N VAL A 206 -14.62 -18.36 -4.32
CA VAL A 206 -13.37 -18.31 -3.57
C VAL A 206 -12.34 -19.19 -4.26
N HIS A 207 -11.21 -18.61 -4.63
CA HIS A 207 -10.05 -19.31 -5.15
C HIS A 207 -8.86 -19.06 -4.22
N ARG A 208 -8.21 -20.13 -3.78
CA ARG A 208 -7.00 -20.10 -2.94
C ARG A 208 -5.84 -20.79 -3.65
N ARG A 209 -4.65 -20.21 -3.57
CA ARG A 209 -3.42 -20.83 -4.06
C ARG A 209 -2.23 -20.38 -3.25
N LYS A 210 -1.22 -21.25 -3.07
CA LYS A 210 0.05 -20.86 -2.46
C LYS A 210 0.76 -19.82 -3.32
N LEU A 211 1.43 -18.86 -2.69
CA LEU A 211 2.34 -17.98 -3.40
C LEU A 211 3.52 -18.77 -3.99
N SER A 212 4.06 -18.26 -5.09
CA SER A 212 5.27 -18.76 -5.77
C SER A 212 6.16 -17.56 -6.14
N PRO A 213 7.48 -17.76 -6.29
CA PRO A 213 8.38 -16.71 -6.77
C PRO A 213 7.89 -16.06 -8.06
N GLY A 214 7.98 -14.73 -8.13
CA GLY A 214 7.52 -13.91 -9.25
C GLY A 214 6.12 -13.33 -9.07
N MET A 215 5.53 -12.90 -10.19
CA MET A 215 4.29 -12.13 -10.23
C MET A 215 3.03 -12.98 -10.23
N GLN A 216 2.08 -12.61 -9.39
CA GLN A 216 0.77 -13.23 -9.31
C GLN A 216 -0.27 -12.13 -9.07
N GLY A 217 -1.52 -12.34 -9.46
CA GLY A 217 -2.56 -11.36 -9.14
C GLY A 217 -3.83 -11.56 -9.95
N ILE A 218 -4.67 -10.54 -9.86
CA ILE A 218 -5.91 -10.39 -10.61
C ILE A 218 -6.05 -8.94 -11.08
N GLU A 219 -6.73 -8.75 -12.20
CA GLU A 219 -6.93 -7.43 -12.77
C GLU A 219 -8.23 -7.37 -13.58
N SER A 220 -8.68 -6.16 -13.86
CA SER A 220 -9.69 -5.90 -14.88
C SER A 220 -9.22 -4.84 -15.87
N ARG A 221 -9.56 -5.06 -17.15
CA ARG A 221 -9.29 -4.17 -18.29
C ARG A 221 -10.57 -3.86 -19.07
N ARG A 222 -11.73 -3.99 -18.42
CA ARG A 222 -13.06 -3.96 -19.06
C ARG A 222 -13.76 -2.61 -18.94
N GLY A 223 -13.09 -1.57 -18.45
CA GLY A 223 -13.70 -0.30 -18.04
C GLY A 223 -14.59 -0.43 -16.79
N SER A 224 -14.58 -1.60 -16.14
CA SER A 224 -15.37 -1.92 -14.95
C SER A 224 -14.59 -2.89 -14.06
N SER A 225 -14.96 -3.01 -12.79
CA SER A 225 -14.38 -4.01 -11.88
C SER A 225 -14.58 -5.45 -12.38
N SER A 226 -15.60 -5.71 -13.19
CA SER A 226 -15.90 -6.99 -13.86
C SER A 226 -16.54 -8.09 -13.01
N HIS A 227 -17.16 -9.05 -13.70
CA HIS A 227 -17.63 -10.32 -13.11
C HIS A 227 -16.49 -11.35 -12.96
N ASN A 228 -15.38 -11.14 -13.67
CA ASN A 228 -14.28 -12.10 -13.76
C ASN A 228 -13.43 -12.12 -12.50
N HIS A 229 -13.12 -10.93 -11.99
CA HIS A 229 -12.32 -10.73 -10.81
C HIS A 229 -12.93 -9.60 -9.99
N ASN A 230 -13.14 -9.83 -8.70
CA ASN A 230 -13.51 -8.76 -7.78
C ASN A 230 -12.24 -8.00 -7.34
N PRO A 231 -12.28 -6.68 -7.09
CA PRO A 231 -11.13 -5.90 -6.64
C PRO A 231 -10.78 -6.14 -5.16
N PHE A 232 -10.65 -7.42 -4.81
CA PHE A 232 -10.35 -7.93 -3.48
C PHE A 232 -9.35 -9.09 -3.58
N LEU A 233 -8.35 -9.07 -2.70
CA LEU A 233 -7.52 -10.22 -2.41
C LEU A 233 -7.22 -10.29 -0.91
N ALA A 234 -6.83 -11.48 -0.44
CA ALA A 234 -6.31 -11.66 0.89
C ALA A 234 -5.05 -12.54 0.88
N LEU A 235 -4.11 -12.25 1.79
CA LEU A 235 -3.01 -13.14 2.13
C LEU A 235 -3.36 -13.88 3.42
N LEU A 236 -3.30 -15.21 3.38
CA LEU A 236 -3.62 -16.09 4.49
C LEU A 236 -2.34 -16.77 4.96
N SER A 237 -2.07 -16.78 6.27
CA SER A 237 -0.98 -17.59 6.82
C SER A 237 -1.20 -19.08 6.52
N ASP A 238 -0.14 -19.88 6.50
CA ASP A 238 -0.25 -21.33 6.29
C ASP A 238 -1.23 -21.96 7.31
N GLY A 239 -2.21 -22.70 6.82
CA GLY A 239 -3.26 -23.31 7.64
C GLY A 239 -4.37 -22.37 8.13
N ALA A 240 -4.40 -21.10 7.72
CA ALA A 240 -5.51 -20.19 8.08
C ALA A 240 -6.84 -20.64 7.45
N GLY A 241 -7.88 -20.64 8.27
CA GLY A 241 -9.23 -21.07 7.92
C GLY A 241 -10.27 -19.97 8.17
N GLU A 242 -11.52 -20.38 8.34
CA GLU A 242 -12.60 -19.42 8.63
C GLU A 242 -12.47 -18.79 10.01
N GLU A 243 -12.02 -19.54 11.02
CA GLU A 243 -12.05 -19.13 12.43
C GLU A 243 -10.66 -18.96 13.07
N THR A 244 -9.60 -19.33 12.37
CA THR A 244 -8.23 -19.32 12.92
C THR A 244 -7.20 -18.94 11.88
N GLY A 245 -6.10 -18.34 12.33
CA GLY A 245 -4.96 -17.97 11.49
C GLY A 245 -4.98 -16.51 11.08
N GLU A 246 -3.86 -16.04 10.57
CA GLU A 246 -3.70 -14.64 10.18
C GLU A 246 -4.19 -14.41 8.76
N VAL A 247 -4.95 -13.34 8.57
CA VAL A 247 -5.49 -12.91 7.28
C VAL A 247 -5.25 -11.42 7.09
N TYR A 248 -4.67 -11.07 5.95
CA TYR A 248 -4.46 -9.70 5.50
C TYR A 248 -5.35 -9.45 4.28
N GLY A 249 -6.48 -8.77 4.48
CA GLY A 249 -7.44 -8.44 3.44
C GLY A 249 -7.17 -7.08 2.81
N PHE A 250 -7.37 -6.99 1.50
CA PHE A 250 -7.19 -5.78 0.70
C PHE A 250 -8.39 -5.62 -0.23
N SER A 251 -9.09 -4.49 -0.14
CA SER A 251 -10.27 -4.18 -0.95
C SER A 251 -10.13 -2.79 -1.57
N LEU A 252 -10.25 -2.66 -2.89
CA LEU A 252 -10.17 -1.36 -3.57
C LEU A 252 -11.55 -0.73 -3.72
N VAL A 253 -11.72 0.50 -3.23
CA VAL A 253 -12.95 1.29 -3.38
C VAL A 253 -12.96 1.95 -4.76
N TYR A 254 -13.08 1.13 -5.80
CA TYR A 254 -13.07 1.57 -7.20
C TYR A 254 -13.87 0.63 -8.10
N SER A 255 -14.61 1.20 -9.05
CA SER A 255 -15.52 0.44 -9.92
C SER A 255 -15.00 0.26 -11.35
N GLY A 256 -13.81 0.77 -11.67
CA GLY A 256 -13.21 0.72 -13.02
C GLY A 256 -12.17 -0.38 -13.19
N ASN A 257 -11.21 -0.14 -14.09
CA ASN A 257 -10.05 -1.02 -14.29
C ASN A 257 -9.17 -1.02 -13.05
N PHE A 258 -8.95 -2.19 -12.46
CA PHE A 258 -8.08 -2.34 -11.30
C PHE A 258 -6.97 -3.35 -11.58
N SER A 259 -5.89 -3.24 -10.82
CA SER A 259 -4.85 -4.25 -10.72
C SER A 259 -4.61 -4.53 -9.24
N ALA A 260 -4.55 -5.80 -8.86
CA ALA A 260 -4.19 -6.26 -7.54
C ALA A 260 -3.17 -7.38 -7.68
N GLN A 261 -1.91 -7.04 -7.39
CA GLN A 261 -0.74 -7.87 -7.67
C GLN A 261 -0.01 -8.22 -6.39
N VAL A 262 0.58 -9.41 -6.40
CA VAL A 262 1.40 -9.97 -5.35
C VAL A 262 2.67 -10.51 -5.99
N GLU A 263 3.81 -9.98 -5.58
CA GLU A 263 5.13 -10.40 -6.05
C GLU A 263 5.88 -11.07 -4.92
N VAL A 264 6.41 -12.26 -5.17
CA VAL A 264 7.41 -12.87 -4.28
C VAL A 264 8.79 -12.66 -4.89
N ASP A 265 9.66 -11.95 -4.19
CA ASP A 265 10.98 -11.58 -4.69
C ASP A 265 12.04 -12.69 -4.47
N GLN A 266 13.27 -12.40 -4.87
CA GLN A 266 14.42 -13.29 -4.72
C GLN A 266 14.83 -13.59 -3.26
N TYR A 267 14.25 -12.87 -2.30
CA TYR A 267 14.53 -13.01 -0.87
C TYR A 267 13.36 -13.61 -0.09
N ASP A 268 12.40 -14.20 -0.80
CA ASP A 268 11.17 -14.77 -0.25
C ASP A 268 10.34 -13.76 0.55
N THR A 269 10.39 -12.47 0.18
CA THR A 269 9.49 -11.44 0.71
C THR A 269 8.33 -11.21 -0.26
N THR A 270 7.20 -10.72 0.26
CA THR A 270 5.98 -10.54 -0.56
C THR A 270 5.63 -9.06 -0.68
N ARG A 271 5.58 -8.52 -1.89
CA ARG A 271 5.02 -7.18 -2.15
C ARG A 271 3.59 -7.29 -2.64
N VAL A 272 2.65 -6.62 -1.98
CA VAL A 272 1.28 -6.44 -2.45
C VAL A 272 1.11 -5.02 -2.99
N VAL A 273 0.65 -4.87 -4.22
CA VAL A 273 0.25 -3.58 -4.79
C VAL A 273 -1.19 -3.64 -5.32
N MET A 274 -1.98 -2.61 -5.05
CA MET A 274 -3.37 -2.55 -5.50
C MET A 274 -3.77 -1.11 -5.87
N GLY A 275 -4.50 -0.95 -6.97
CA GLY A 275 -4.93 0.37 -7.47
C GLY A 275 -5.55 0.31 -8.86
N ILE A 276 -5.58 1.46 -9.55
CA ILE A 276 -6.01 1.55 -10.95
C ILE A 276 -5.08 0.70 -11.82
N ASN A 277 -5.64 -0.04 -12.78
CA ASN A 277 -4.84 -0.88 -13.66
C ASN A 277 -3.87 -0.02 -14.51
N PRO A 278 -2.55 -0.28 -14.48
CA PRO A 278 -1.59 0.44 -15.32
C PRO A 278 -1.73 0.14 -16.83
N PHE A 279 -2.43 -0.95 -17.20
CA PHE A 279 -2.67 -1.28 -18.60
C PHE A 279 -3.52 -0.20 -19.28
N ASP A 280 -2.99 0.43 -20.32
CA ASP A 280 -3.62 1.53 -21.07
C ASP A 280 -3.94 2.78 -20.21
N PHE A 281 -3.28 2.91 -19.05
CA PHE A 281 -3.37 4.09 -18.19
C PHE A 281 -2.22 5.05 -18.50
N SER A 282 -2.57 6.32 -18.69
CA SER A 282 -1.62 7.43 -18.78
C SER A 282 -2.36 8.70 -18.33
N TRP A 283 -1.82 9.41 -17.35
CA TRP A 283 -2.43 10.65 -16.87
C TRP A 283 -1.45 11.81 -16.93
N LEU A 284 -1.76 12.80 -17.77
CA LEU A 284 -0.98 14.03 -17.86
C LEU A 284 -1.24 14.88 -16.61
N LEU A 285 -0.17 15.22 -15.90
CA LEU A 285 -0.16 16.10 -14.75
C LEU A 285 0.58 17.39 -15.13
N GLU A 286 -0.15 18.42 -15.51
CA GLU A 286 0.42 19.75 -15.79
C GLU A 286 0.88 20.44 -14.49
N PRO A 287 1.80 21.43 -14.56
CA PRO A 287 2.20 22.20 -13.39
C PRO A 287 1.01 22.72 -12.58
N GLY A 288 1.02 22.46 -11.26
CA GLY A 288 -0.05 22.82 -10.33
C GLY A 288 -1.23 21.84 -10.28
N GLN A 289 -1.29 20.82 -11.15
CA GLN A 289 -2.35 19.81 -11.11
C GLN A 289 -2.05 18.69 -10.11
N SER A 290 -3.12 17.99 -9.74
CA SER A 290 -3.08 16.84 -8.84
C SER A 290 -3.88 15.66 -9.40
N PHE A 291 -3.43 14.44 -9.08
CA PHE A 291 -4.14 13.19 -9.33
C PHE A 291 -4.40 12.47 -8.01
N GLN A 292 -5.66 12.10 -7.75
CA GLN A 292 -6.07 11.34 -6.58
C GLN A 292 -6.33 9.89 -6.97
N THR A 293 -5.67 8.93 -6.30
CA THR A 293 -6.01 7.52 -6.44
C THR A 293 -7.30 7.20 -5.69
N PRO A 294 -8.03 6.14 -6.06
CA PRO A 294 -9.00 5.51 -5.16
C PRO A 294 -8.31 5.07 -3.87
N GLU A 295 -9.08 4.79 -2.82
CA GLU A 295 -8.52 4.16 -1.62
C GLU A 295 -8.63 2.65 -1.65
N ALA A 296 -7.70 2.00 -0.95
CA ALA A 296 -7.81 0.62 -0.56
C ALA A 296 -8.10 0.53 0.94
N VAL A 297 -9.04 -0.34 1.32
CA VAL A 297 -9.32 -0.73 2.69
C VAL A 297 -8.48 -1.97 3.00
N MET A 298 -7.67 -1.87 4.06
CA MET A 298 -6.78 -2.93 4.53
C MET A 298 -7.25 -3.42 5.89
N VAL A 299 -7.34 -4.74 6.03
CA VAL A 299 -7.86 -5.40 7.23
C VAL A 299 -6.90 -6.49 7.68
N TYR A 300 -6.58 -6.51 8.95
CA TYR A 300 -5.86 -7.62 9.58
C TYR A 300 -6.79 -8.38 10.52
N SER A 301 -6.76 -9.71 10.45
CA SER A 301 -7.45 -10.59 11.39
C SER A 301 -6.50 -11.67 11.88
N ALA A 302 -6.43 -11.88 13.19
CA ALA A 302 -5.79 -13.05 13.80
C ALA A 302 -6.78 -14.22 14.03
N GLU A 303 -8.07 -14.00 13.72
CA GLU A 303 -9.19 -14.89 13.99
C GLU A 303 -9.74 -15.51 12.70
N GLY A 304 -8.88 -15.69 11.69
CA GLY A 304 -9.28 -16.26 10.40
C GLY A 304 -10.10 -15.31 9.51
N LEU A 305 -10.69 -15.88 8.46
CA LEU A 305 -11.43 -15.15 7.43
C LEU A 305 -12.70 -14.50 7.93
N ALA A 306 -13.41 -15.10 8.88
CA ALA A 306 -14.66 -14.54 9.41
C ALA A 306 -14.43 -13.16 10.05
N GLY A 307 -13.33 -13.01 10.82
CA GLY A 307 -12.93 -11.72 11.38
C GLY A 307 -12.63 -10.69 10.29
N CYS A 308 -11.91 -11.09 9.24
CA CYS A 308 -11.60 -10.21 8.09
C CYS A 308 -12.86 -9.79 7.31
N GLN A 309 -13.78 -10.72 7.06
CA GLN A 309 -15.03 -10.47 6.35
C GLN A 309 -15.95 -9.53 7.12
N GLY A 310 -16.06 -9.69 8.45
CA GLY A 310 -16.88 -8.83 9.30
C GLY A 310 -16.48 -7.37 9.20
N VAL A 311 -15.17 -7.10 9.26
CA VAL A 311 -14.62 -5.75 9.08
C VAL A 311 -14.83 -5.24 7.66
N THR A 312 -14.45 -6.03 6.65
CA THR A 312 -14.52 -5.60 5.25
C THR A 312 -15.96 -5.26 4.84
N THR A 313 -16.93 -6.10 5.26
CA THR A 313 -18.36 -5.88 5.01
C THR A 313 -18.88 -4.60 5.66
N SER A 314 -18.38 -4.30 6.87
CA SER A 314 -18.75 -3.08 7.61
C SER A 314 -18.23 -1.81 6.93
N CYS A 315 -17.05 -1.87 6.29
CA CYS A 315 -16.44 -0.71 5.63
C CYS A 315 -16.89 -0.52 4.18
N THR A 316 -17.00 -1.60 3.39
CA THR A 316 -17.22 -1.52 1.94
C THR A 316 -18.58 -2.05 1.47
N GLY A 317 -19.42 -2.53 2.40
CA GLY A 317 -20.63 -3.29 2.06
C GLY A 317 -20.33 -4.76 1.75
N PRO A 318 -21.37 -5.60 1.54
CA PRO A 318 -21.20 -7.04 1.31
C PRO A 318 -20.36 -7.31 0.07
N VAL A 319 -19.25 -8.05 0.28
CA VAL A 319 -18.38 -8.60 -0.77
C VAL A 319 -19.00 -9.89 -1.33
#